data_AF-A0AAW4UAX8-F1
#
_entry.id   AF-A0AAW4UAX8-F1
#
_cell.length_a   1.000
_cell.length_b   1.000
_cell.length_c   1.000
_cell.angle_alpha   90.00
_cell.angle_beta   90.00
_cell.angle_gamma   90.00
#
_symmetry.space_group_name_H-M   'P 1'
#
loop_
_entity.id
_entity.type
_entity.pdbx_description
1 polymer ?
#
loop_
_entity_poly.entity_id
_entity_poly.type
_entity_poly.pdbx_seq_one_letter_code
_entity_poly.pdbx_strand_id
1 'polypeptide(L)' 'MTSLGNSTDGLEIGMVVAWTLSVNPSDNYLECNGQVVDGSKYPKLYALMHNVPDYRGVFLRGLGGNSASLGELQGDAIRN' A
#
# COMPACT_ATOMS: atom_id res chain seq x y z
N MET A 1 -13.48 13.93 -16.63
CA MET A 1 -12.93 12.76 -15.92
C MET A 1 -11.59 13.18 -15.36
N THR A 2 -11.57 13.70 -14.13
CA THR A 2 -10.33 14.13 -13.46
C THR A 2 -9.67 12.91 -12.85
N SER A 3 -8.49 12.55 -13.34
CA SER A 3 -7.65 11.49 -12.76
C SER A 3 -7.46 11.77 -11.26
N LEU A 4 -8.01 10.90 -10.40
CA LEU A 4 -7.85 10.94 -8.94
C LEU A 4 -6.41 10.56 -8.50
N GLY A 5 -5.52 10.24 -9.46
CA GLY A 5 -4.09 10.00 -9.22
C GLY A 5 -3.21 11.23 -9.41
N ASN A 6 -3.68 12.42 -9.03
CA ASN A 6 -2.83 13.60 -8.98
C ASN A 6 -2.43 13.85 -7.53
N SER A 7 -1.14 13.92 -7.24
CA SER A 7 -0.58 14.16 -5.90
C SER A 7 -0.99 15.54 -5.39
N THR A 8 -2.22 15.68 -4.90
CA THR A 8 -2.72 16.90 -4.25
C THR A 8 -2.06 17.12 -2.89
N ASP A 9 -1.56 16.05 -2.30
CA ASP A 9 -1.08 16.01 -0.91
C ASP A 9 0.46 16.04 -0.83
N GLY A 10 1.14 16.19 -1.98
CA GLY A 10 2.61 16.18 -2.07
C GLY A 10 3.26 14.79 -1.93
N LEU A 11 2.46 13.73 -1.89
CA LEU A 11 2.93 12.34 -1.80
C LEU A 11 3.02 11.68 -3.17
N GLU A 12 4.06 10.89 -3.39
CA GLU A 12 4.24 10.10 -4.60
C GLU A 12 3.26 8.92 -4.65
N ILE A 13 2.92 8.49 -5.86
CA ILE A 13 2.02 7.36 -6.08
C ILE A 13 2.72 6.07 -5.64
N GLY A 14 2.01 5.25 -4.87
CA GLY A 14 2.56 4.03 -4.26
C GLY A 14 3.10 4.24 -2.85
N MET A 15 3.07 5.47 -2.31
CA MET A 15 3.38 5.71 -0.90
C MET A 15 2.34 5.03 0.01
N VAL A 16 2.84 4.35 1.05
CA VAL A 16 2.02 3.76 2.11
C VAL A 16 1.95 4.75 3.26
N VAL A 17 0.73 5.10 3.66
CA VAL A 17 0.45 6.02 4.76
C VAL A 17 -0.44 5.29 5.76
N ALA A 18 -0.17 5.44 7.06
CA ALA A 18 -1.07 4.98 8.11
C ALA A 18 -2.06 6.08 8.48
N TRP A 19 -3.31 5.73 8.73
CA TRP A 19 -4.36 6.65 9.17
C TRP A 19 -5.19 6.03 10.30
N THR A 20 -5.89 6.87 11.06
CA THR A 20 -6.67 6.47 12.25
C THR A 20 -8.17 6.30 12.00
N LEU A 21 -8.63 6.59 10.78
CA LEU A 21 -10.03 6.49 10.37
C LEU A 21 -10.41 5.05 9.99
N SER A 22 -11.67 4.68 10.18
CA SER A 22 -12.22 3.38 9.76
C SER A 22 -12.58 3.31 8.27
N VAL A 23 -12.36 4.40 7.53
CA VAL A 23 -12.65 4.54 6.10
C VAL A 23 -11.49 5.28 5.43
N ASN A 24 -11.41 5.19 4.10
CA ASN A 24 -10.40 5.95 3.35
C ASN A 24 -10.55 7.44 3.63
N PRO A 25 -9.45 8.16 3.92
CA PRO A 25 -9.49 9.59 4.21
C PRO A 25 -9.93 10.43 2.99
N SER A 26 -9.69 9.93 1.78
CA SER A 26 -10.19 10.51 0.52
C SER A 26 -10.17 9.48 -0.61
N ASP A 27 -10.74 9.83 -1.77
CA ASP A 27 -10.75 8.99 -2.98
C ASP A 27 -9.37 8.76 -3.62
N ASN A 28 -8.35 9.52 -3.19
CA ASN A 28 -6.97 9.40 -3.65
C ASN A 28 -6.21 8.27 -2.96
N TYR A 29 -6.78 7.68 -1.90
CA TYR A 29 -6.18 6.59 -1.14
C TYR A 29 -6.97 5.30 -1.34
N LEU A 30 -6.24 4.18 -1.35
CA LEU A 30 -6.80 2.84 -1.31
C LEU A 30 -6.35 2.15 -0.02
N GLU A 31 -7.29 1.49 0.64
CA GLU A 31 -6.97 0.64 1.78
C GLU A 31 -6.09 -0.53 1.34
N CYS A 32 -5.00 -0.78 2.08
CA CYS A 32 -4.11 -1.92 1.86
C CYS A 32 -4.73 -3.21 2.43
N ASN A 33 -5.72 -3.74 1.71
CA ASN A 33 -6.52 -4.91 2.09
C ASN A 33 -6.49 -6.05 1.03
N GLY A 34 -5.52 -6.02 0.09
CA GLY A 34 -5.40 -7.02 -0.97
C GLY A 34 -6.28 -6.80 -2.21
N GLN A 35 -7.12 -5.77 -2.23
CA GLN A 35 -8.02 -5.50 -3.36
C GLN A 35 -7.28 -5.27 -4.70
N VAL A 36 -7.96 -5.57 -5.79
CA VAL A 36 -7.48 -5.29 -7.16
C VAL A 36 -7.50 -3.77 -7.39
N VAL A 37 -6.46 -3.26 -8.01
CA VAL A 37 -6.39 -1.86 -8.44
C VAL A 37 -7.18 -1.71 -9.74
N ASP A 38 -8.18 -0.82 -9.75
CA ASP A 38 -8.88 -0.44 -10.98
C ASP A 38 -7.95 0.41 -11.86
N GLY A 39 -7.42 -0.17 -12.92
CA GLY A 39 -6.52 0.51 -13.85
C GLY A 39 -7.16 1.65 -14.65
N SER A 40 -8.49 1.70 -14.76
CA SER A 40 -9.19 2.83 -15.39
C SER A 40 -9.24 4.04 -14.46
N LYS A 41 -9.40 3.80 -13.14
CA LYS A 41 -9.47 4.84 -12.12
C LYS A 41 -8.10 5.27 -11.61
N TYR A 42 -7.17 4.32 -11.48
CA TYR A 42 -5.83 4.51 -10.91
C TYR A 42 -4.71 4.02 -11.86
N PRO A 43 -4.61 4.55 -13.09
CA PRO A 43 -3.72 4.00 -14.13
C PRO A 43 -2.24 4.04 -13.74
N LYS A 44 -1.80 5.08 -13.03
CA LYS A 44 -0.41 5.21 -12.57
C LYS A 44 -0.05 4.21 -11.47
N LEU A 45 -0.96 3.95 -10.54
CA LEU A 45 -0.75 2.92 -9.52
C LEU A 45 -0.80 1.52 -10.13
N TYR A 46 -1.72 1.30 -11.07
CA TYR A 46 -1.86 0.03 -11.78
C TYR A 46 -0.62 -0.36 -12.59
N ALA A 47 0.12 0.63 -13.11
CA ALA A 47 1.41 0.41 -13.75
C ALA A 47 2.51 -0.07 -12.79
N LEU A 48 2.37 0.19 -11.48
CA LEU A 48 3.29 -0.25 -10.43
C LEU A 48 2.86 -1.59 -9.83
N MET A 49 1.57 -1.77 -9.59
CA MET A 49 1.00 -2.96 -8.95
C MET A 49 -0.46 -3.20 -9.37
N HIS A 50 -0.82 -4.46 -9.62
CA HIS A 50 -2.19 -4.84 -9.99
C HIS A 50 -3.10 -5.06 -8.79
N ASN A 51 -2.53 -5.30 -7.61
CA ASN A 51 -3.21 -5.45 -6.34
C ASN A 51 -2.50 -4.57 -5.31
N VAL A 52 -3.27 -3.95 -4.41
CA VAL A 52 -2.67 -3.33 -3.23
C VAL A 52 -2.20 -4.44 -2.27
N PRO A 53 -1.16 -4.19 -1.46
CA PRO A 53 -0.77 -5.14 -0.41
C PRO A 53 -1.90 -5.33 0.60
N ASP A 54 -1.91 -6.45 1.33
CA ASP A 54 -2.77 -6.66 2.48
C ASP A 54 -1.95 -6.49 3.77
N TYR A 55 -2.17 -5.37 4.47
CA TYR A 55 -1.44 -5.05 5.70
C TYR A 55 -2.29 -5.22 6.97
N ARG A 56 -3.47 -5.82 6.87
CA ARG A 56 -4.31 -6.03 8.05
C ARG A 56 -3.66 -7.08 8.95
N GLY A 57 -3.39 -6.69 10.19
CA GLY A 57 -2.79 -7.58 11.20
C GLY A 57 -1.30 -7.84 11.02
N VAL A 58 -0.58 -7.07 10.20
CA VAL A 58 0.87 -7.23 9.98
C VAL A 58 1.65 -5.98 10.39
N PHE A 59 2.92 -6.17 10.76
CA PHE A 59 3.86 -5.07 10.94
C PHE A 59 4.70 -4.85 9.69
N LEU A 60 4.96 -3.59 9.35
CA LEU A 60 5.87 -3.23 8.27
C LEU A 60 7.32 -3.33 8.73
N ARG A 61 8.19 -3.88 7.86
CA ARG A 61 9.63 -4.00 8.09
C ARG A 61 10.38 -3.41 6.90
N GLY A 62 11.42 -2.64 7.18
CA GLY A 62 12.32 -2.12 6.15
C GLY A 62 13.11 -3.23 5.46
N LEU A 63 13.32 -3.09 4.14
CA LEU A 63 14.13 -4.00 3.35
C LEU A 63 15.63 -3.84 3.66
N GLY A 64 16.33 -4.95 3.89
CA GLY A 64 17.78 -4.98 4.12
C GLY A 64 18.17 -5.88 5.30
N GLY A 65 19.47 -6.18 5.40
CA GLY A 65 20.01 -7.02 6.46
C GLY A 65 19.44 -8.44 6.42
N ASN A 66 18.66 -8.82 7.44
CA ASN A 66 18.03 -10.14 7.59
C ASN A 66 16.51 -10.12 7.28
N SER A 67 16.02 -9.12 6.56
CA SER A 67 14.64 -9.07 6.09
C SER A 67 14.39 -10.14 5.02
N ALA A 68 13.14 -10.58 4.90
CA ALA A 68 12.67 -11.23 3.69
C ALA A 68 12.74 -10.26 2.48
N SER A 69 12.48 -10.78 1.29
CA SER A 69 12.35 -9.97 0.06
C SER A 69 11.18 -8.98 0.18
N LEU A 70 11.21 -7.92 -0.64
CA LEU A 70 10.14 -6.93 -0.64
C LEU A 70 8.78 -7.58 -0.94
N GLY A 71 7.79 -7.30 -0.10
CA GLY A 71 6.43 -7.85 -0.24
C GLY A 71 6.23 -9.25 0.36
N GLU A 72 7.28 -9.87 0.89
CA GLU A 72 7.18 -11.19 1.52
C GLU A 72 6.74 -11.11 2.98
N LEU A 73 5.78 -11.95 3.37
CA LEU A 73 5.37 -12.08 4.76
C LEU A 73 6.46 -12.79 5.55
N GLN A 74 6.99 -12.11 6.57
CA GLN A 74 7.92 -12.72 7.50
C GLN A 74 7.18 -13.10 8.78
N GLY A 75 7.13 -14.41 9.07
CA GLY A 75 6.48 -14.94 10.26
C GLY A 75 7.15 -14.52 11.56
N ASP A 76 6.39 -14.65 12.65
CA ASP A 76 6.84 -14.35 13.99
C ASP A 76 7.96 -15.30 14.41
N ALA A 77 9.04 -14.76 14.95
CA ALA A 77 10.14 -15.54 15.49
C ALA A 77 10.51 -15.03 16.87
N ILE A 78 10.24 -15.84 17.89
CA ILE A 78 10.82 -15.65 19.23
C ILE A 78 12.13 -16.44 19.25
N ARG A 79 13.24 -15.75 19.56
CA ARG A 79 14.53 -16.40 19.77
C ARG A 79 14.84 -16.37 21.27
N ASN A 80 15.40 -17.49 21.74
CA ASN A 80 15.66 -17.82 23.14
C ASN A 80 16.93 -17.15 23.65
#